data_AF-A0A9P8TKZ8-F1
#
_entry.id   AF-A0A9P8TKZ8-F1
#
_cell.length_a   1.000
_cell.length_b   1.000
_cell.length_c   1.000
_cell.angle_alpha   90.00
_cell.angle_beta   90.00
_cell.angle_gamma   90.00
#
_symmetry.space_group_name_H-M   'P 1'
#
loop_
_entity.id
_entity.type
_entity.pdbx_description
1 polymer ?
#
loop_
_entity_poly.entity_id
_entity_poly.type
_entity_poly.pdbx_seq_one_letter_code
_entity_poly.pdbx_strand_id
1 'polypeptide(L)'
;FDDPTVLSVQQIVDKVENHEYKLVSELIDDINVLDEYVIANMDHNSSIYKHIRNYWRRLRSQCFSKAEQTERILLKGDLRRLYQDTMVDGLDIKPKD
;
A
#
# COMPACT_ATOMS: atom_id res chain seq x y z
N PHE A 1 -14.12 -8.32 13.29
CA PHE A 1 -13.52 -7.57 14.41
C PHE A 1 -14.64 -6.83 15.12
N ASP A 2 -14.48 -6.53 16.41
CA ASP A 2 -15.49 -5.76 17.15
C ASP A 2 -15.45 -4.27 16.77
N ASP A 3 -14.32 -3.81 16.20
CA ASP A 3 -14.18 -2.49 15.60
C ASP A 3 -14.62 -2.52 14.11
N PRO A 4 -15.69 -1.80 13.73
CA PRO A 4 -16.18 -1.77 12.35
C PRO A 4 -15.27 -1.00 11.39
N THR A 5 -14.29 -0.26 11.89
CA THR A 5 -13.31 0.48 11.09
C THR A 5 -12.16 -0.40 10.60
N VAL A 6 -11.98 -1.58 11.20
CA VAL A 6 -10.91 -2.53 10.82
C VAL A 6 -11.46 -3.54 9.82
N LEU A 7 -11.00 -3.44 8.57
CA LEU A 7 -11.33 -4.41 7.55
C LEU A 7 -10.54 -5.71 7.74
N SER A 8 -11.17 -6.84 7.51
CA SER A 8 -10.47 -8.13 7.36
C SER A 8 -9.65 -8.17 6.09
N VAL A 9 -8.65 -9.06 6.04
CA VAL A 9 -7.84 -9.29 4.83
C VAL A 9 -8.72 -9.57 3.62
N GLN A 10 -9.76 -10.42 3.78
CA GLN A 10 -10.67 -10.74 2.68
C GLN A 10 -11.40 -9.49 2.17
N GLN A 11 -11.91 -8.64 3.07
CA GLN A 11 -12.58 -7.40 2.66
C GLN A 11 -11.65 -6.44 1.93
N ILE A 12 -10.38 -6.34 2.34
CA ILE A 12 -9.38 -5.52 1.64
C ILE A 12 -9.12 -6.10 0.25
N VAL A 13 -9.00 -7.43 0.12
CA VAL A 13 -8.82 -8.10 -1.18
C VAL A 13 -10.04 -7.88 -2.09
N ASP A 14 -11.26 -8.05 -1.58
CA ASP A 14 -12.49 -7.84 -2.33
C ASP A 14 -12.55 -6.39 -2.87
N LYS A 15 -12.20 -5.40 -2.05
CA LYS A 15 -12.12 -3.99 -2.49
C LYS A 15 -11.08 -3.76 -3.60
N VAL A 16 -9.94 -4.48 -3.56
CA VAL A 16 -8.93 -4.41 -4.64
C VAL A 16 -9.49 -5.03 -5.93
N GLU A 17 -10.09 -6.22 -5.85
CA GLU A 17 -10.64 -6.93 -7.00
C GLU A 17 -11.81 -6.16 -7.64
N ASN A 18 -12.63 -5.50 -6.82
CA ASN A 18 -13.74 -4.66 -7.25
C ASN A 18 -13.31 -3.24 -7.68
N HIS A 19 -12.01 -2.91 -7.65
CA HIS A 19 -11.48 -1.59 -8.02
C HIS A 19 -12.09 -0.44 -7.20
N GLU A 20 -12.38 -0.68 -5.92
CA GLU A 20 -13.04 0.29 -5.04
C GLU A 20 -12.07 1.37 -4.52
N TYR A 21 -10.77 1.07 -4.47
CA TYR A 21 -9.74 2.04 -4.12
C TYR A 21 -9.45 2.97 -5.31
N LYS A 22 -9.57 4.27 -5.08
CA LYS A 22 -9.24 5.29 -6.08
C LYS A 22 -7.77 5.68 -5.98
N LEU A 23 -7.23 5.59 -4.76
CA LEU A 23 -5.86 5.94 -4.43
C LEU A 23 -5.18 4.72 -3.80
N VAL A 24 -3.92 4.54 -4.15
CA VAL A 24 -3.00 3.60 -3.49
C VAL A 24 -2.87 3.95 -2.00
N SER A 25 -2.91 5.24 -1.65
CA SER A 25 -2.87 5.66 -0.24
C SER A 25 -4.04 5.10 0.57
N GLU A 26 -5.26 5.05 -0.02
CA GLU A 26 -6.45 4.50 0.66
C GLU A 26 -6.28 3.01 0.98
N LEU A 27 -5.72 2.24 0.05
CA LEU A 27 -5.39 0.83 0.28
C LEU A 27 -4.33 0.67 1.38
N ILE A 28 -3.28 1.50 1.33
CA ILE A 28 -2.20 1.46 2.33
C ILE A 28 -2.74 1.79 3.72
N ASP A 29 -3.65 2.76 3.83
CA ASP A 29 -4.28 3.14 5.09
C ASP A 29 -5.09 1.97 5.68
N ASP A 30 -5.93 1.31 4.88
CA ASP A 30 -6.70 0.14 5.34
C ASP A 30 -5.78 -1.02 5.80
N ILE A 31 -4.66 -1.25 5.10
CA ILE A 31 -3.65 -2.24 5.52
C ILE A 31 -2.97 -1.82 6.84
N ASN A 32 -2.65 -0.54 7.00
CA ASN A 32 -2.00 -0.03 8.20
C ASN A 32 -2.90 -0.14 9.42
N VAL A 33 -4.19 0.19 9.28
CA VAL A 33 -5.20 0.04 10.34
C VAL A 33 -5.31 -1.43 10.77
N LEU A 34 -5.33 -2.36 9.80
CA LEU A 34 -5.33 -3.79 10.11
C LEU A 34 -4.06 -4.25 10.83
N ASP A 35 -2.87 -3.82 10.37
CA ASP A 35 -1.60 -4.16 11.02
C ASP A 35 -1.54 -3.63 12.46
N GLU A 36 -1.94 -2.38 12.69
CA GLU A 36 -2.01 -1.79 14.02
C GLU A 36 -2.97 -2.53 14.94
N TYR A 37 -4.14 -2.91 14.43
CA TYR A 37 -5.10 -3.72 15.19
C TYR A 37 -4.52 -5.09 15.56
N VAL A 38 -3.89 -5.79 14.62
CA VAL A 38 -3.27 -7.10 14.88
C VAL A 38 -2.15 -6.96 15.91
N ILE A 39 -1.28 -5.96 15.76
CA ILE A 39 -0.17 -5.68 16.68
C ILE A 39 -0.69 -5.38 18.09
N ALA A 40 -1.75 -4.59 18.22
CA ALA A 40 -2.34 -4.22 19.51
C ALA A 40 -2.97 -5.40 20.24
N ASN A 41 -3.51 -6.38 19.50
CA ASN A 41 -4.25 -7.51 20.05
C ASN A 41 -3.44 -8.82 20.15
N MET A 42 -2.17 -8.83 19.72
CA MET A 42 -1.30 -10.01 19.82
C MET A 42 -0.39 -9.98 21.06
N ASP A 43 -0.03 -11.17 21.55
CA ASP A 43 1.04 -11.30 22.54
C ASP A 43 2.39 -10.90 21.94
N HIS A 44 2.94 -9.82 22.47
CA HIS A 44 4.21 -9.21 22.06
C HIS A 44 5.42 -10.13 22.26
N ASN A 45 5.31 -11.12 23.16
CA ASN A 45 6.37 -12.08 23.42
C ASN A 45 6.34 -13.26 22.44
N SER A 46 5.24 -13.46 21.72
CA SER A 46 5.11 -14.54 20.75
C SER A 46 6.11 -14.39 19.60
N SER A 47 6.66 -15.52 19.15
CA SER A 47 7.54 -15.58 17.98
C SER A 47 6.82 -15.11 16.71
N ILE A 48 5.51 -15.38 16.61
CA ILE A 48 4.64 -14.98 15.51
C ILE A 48 4.57 -13.45 15.43
N TYR A 49 4.30 -12.76 16.54
CA TYR A 49 4.29 -11.30 16.59
C TYR A 49 5.61 -10.69 16.09
N LYS A 50 6.74 -11.19 16.58
CA LYS A 50 8.07 -10.70 16.19
C LYS A 50 8.34 -10.92 14.70
N HIS A 51 7.86 -12.04 14.14
CA HIS A 51 8.01 -12.34 12.72
C HIS A 51 7.16 -11.41 11.85
N ILE A 52 5.88 -11.27 12.18
CA ILE A 52 4.91 -10.40 11.50
C ILE A 52 5.41 -8.95 11.50
N ARG A 53 5.79 -8.42 12.66
CA ARG A 53 6.28 -7.04 12.80
C ARG A 53 7.53 -6.76 11.96
N ASN A 54 8.48 -7.69 11.94
CA ASN A 54 9.71 -7.52 11.15
C ASN A 54 9.46 -7.61 9.64
N TYR A 55 8.59 -8.52 9.22
CA TYR A 55 8.21 -8.68 7.83
C TYR A 55 7.45 -7.46 7.32
N TRP A 56 6.44 -7.00 8.05
CA TRP A 56 5.68 -5.80 7.71
C TRP A 56 6.53 -4.54 7.63
N ARG A 57 7.49 -4.36 8.56
CA ARG A 57 8.41 -3.23 8.51
C ARG A 57 9.23 -3.19 7.21
N ARG A 58 9.68 -4.36 6.72
CA ARG A 58 10.41 -4.46 5.44
C ARG A 58 9.49 -4.19 4.26
N LEU A 59 8.28 -4.75 4.28
CA LEU A 59 7.28 -4.59 3.22
C LEU A 59 6.89 -3.12 3.04
N ARG A 60 6.65 -2.41 4.15
CA ARG A 60 6.34 -0.97 4.15
C ARG A 60 7.49 -0.15 3.54
N SER A 61 8.74 -0.43 3.93
CA SER A 61 9.89 0.35 3.43
C SER A 61 10.20 0.12 1.96
N GLN A 62 9.89 -1.07 1.41
CA GLN A 62 10.26 -1.42 0.03
C GLN A 62 9.14 -1.17 -0.97
N CYS A 63 7.90 -1.46 -0.58
CA CYS A 63 6.76 -1.46 -1.50
C CYS A 63 5.88 -0.22 -1.33
N PHE A 64 5.47 0.11 -0.10
CA PHE A 64 4.50 1.18 0.13
C PHE A 64 5.08 2.55 -0.21
N SER A 65 6.31 2.84 0.25
CA SER A 65 6.96 4.12 -0.05
C SER A 65 7.12 4.39 -1.55
N LYS A 66 7.39 3.35 -2.35
CA LYS A 66 7.45 3.48 -3.82
C LYS A 66 6.06 3.73 -4.42
N ALA A 67 5.06 2.97 -3.98
CA ALA A 67 3.70 3.09 -4.50
C ALA A 67 3.08 4.46 -4.19
N GLU A 68 3.26 4.98 -2.97
CA GLU A 68 2.86 6.34 -2.59
C GLU A 68 3.64 7.41 -3.37
N GLN A 69 4.94 7.21 -3.60
CA GLN A 69 5.73 8.15 -4.41
C GLN A 69 5.20 8.22 -5.84
N THR A 70 4.92 7.07 -6.45
CA THR A 70 4.32 6.95 -7.79
C THR A 70 2.97 7.67 -7.85
N GLU A 71 2.10 7.45 -6.86
CA GLU A 71 0.82 8.15 -6.75
C GLU A 71 1.00 9.68 -6.64
N ARG A 72 1.91 10.16 -5.79
CA ARG A 72 2.18 11.60 -5.64
C ARG A 72 2.67 12.23 -6.94
N ILE A 73 3.49 11.52 -7.72
CA ILE A 73 3.97 11.98 -9.03
C ILE A 73 2.79 12.04 -10.02
N LEU A 74 1.94 11.02 -10.04
CA LEU A 74 0.73 10.95 -10.87
C LEU A 74 -0.24 12.11 -10.54
N LEU A 75 -0.55 12.33 -9.27
CA LEU A 75 -1.47 13.39 -8.80
C LEU A 75 -0.95 14.80 -9.10
N LYS A 76 0.37 15.00 -9.20
CA LYS A 76 0.98 16.26 -9.61
C LYS A 76 0.99 16.46 -11.13
N GLY A 77 0.57 15.45 -11.90
CA GLY A 77 0.61 15.48 -13.37
C GLY A 77 2.03 15.39 -13.95
N ASP A 78 3.03 14.97 -13.17
CA ASP A 78 4.42 14.86 -13.62
C ASP A 78 4.65 13.50 -14.31
N LEU A 79 3.98 13.33 -15.45
CA LEU A 79 3.97 12.06 -16.18
C LEU A 79 5.35 11.68 -16.75
N ARG A 80 6.23 12.65 -17.00
CA ARG A 80 7.60 12.40 -17.47
C ARG A 80 8.42 11.70 -16.40
N ARG A 81 8.35 12.20 -15.16
CA ARG A 81 9.02 11.56 -14.02
C ARG A 81 8.42 10.20 -13.70
N LEU A 82 7.09 10.06 -13.81
CA LEU A 82 6.42 8.78 -13.63
C LEU A 82 7.02 7.71 -14.55
N TYR A 83 7.11 8.01 -15.85
CA TYR A 83 7.68 7.10 -16.84
C TYR A 83 9.13 6.69 -16.53
N GLN A 84 9.97 7.67 -16.16
CA GLN A 84 11.36 7.43 -15.81
C GLN A 84 11.52 6.57 -14.54
N ASP A 85 10.69 6.81 -13.53
CA ASP A 85 10.78 6.16 -12.22
C ASP A 85 10.13 4.75 -12.22
N THR A 86 9.14 4.49 -13.09
CA THR A 86 8.39 3.21 -13.09
C THR A 86 8.62 2.31 -14.31
N MET A 87 9.32 2.76 -15.36
CA MET A 87 9.59 1.99 -16.59
C MET A 87 8.36 1.22 -17.11
N VAL A 88 7.19 1.86 -17.09
CA VAL A 88 5.93 1.21 -17.51
C VAL A 88 5.88 1.17 -19.03
N ASP A 89 6.03 -0.02 -19.60
CA ASP A 89 5.71 -0.28 -21.01
C ASP A 89 4.22 0.03 -21.25
N GLY A 90 3.93 0.96 -22.18
CA GLY A 90 2.57 1.30 -22.60
C GLY A 90 2.07 2.72 -22.26
N LEU A 91 2.86 3.54 -21.54
CA LEU A 91 2.60 4.98 -21.48
C LEU A 91 3.14 5.65 -22.75
N ASP A 92 2.24 5.97 -23.68
CA ASP A 92 2.55 6.59 -24.99
C ASP A 92 2.90 8.08 -24.85
N ILE A 93 3.87 8.39 -23.99
CA ILE A 93 4.33 9.76 -23.71
C ILE A 93 5.70 9.93 -24.37
N LYS A 94 5.70 10.49 -25.58
CA LYS A 94 6.95 10.84 -26.24
C LYS A 94 7.65 11.96 -25.45
N PRO A 95 8.91 11.80 -25.03
CA PRO A 95 9.68 12.92 -24.53
C PRO A 95 9.75 13.98 -25.66
N LYS A 96 9.44 15.24 -25.34
CA LYS A 96 9.72 16.35 -26.25
C LYS A 96 11.24 16.51 -26.36
N ASP A 97 11.73 16.50 -27.59
CA ASP A 97 13.10 16.88 -27.97
C ASP A 97 13.47 18.28 -27.46
#